data_AF-A0A0T6LY01-F1
#
_entry.id   AF-A0A0T6LY01-F1
#
_cell.length_a   1.000
_cell.length_b   1.000
_cell.length_c   1.000
_cell.angle_alpha   90.00
_cell.angle_beta   90.00
_cell.angle_gamma   90.00
#
_symmetry.space_group_name_H-M   'P 1'
#
loop_
_entity.id
_entity.type
_entity.pdbx_description
1 polymer ?
#
loop_
_entity_poly.entity_id
_entity_poly.type
_entity_poly.pdbx_seq_one_letter_code
_entity_poly.pdbx_strand_id
1 'polypeptide(L)'
;MRDAAKKLQNGQQEIEQKLADLKKLVTSLVNGGYVTDRSSKQFDQSYDEFNEGAKKTIEGLDGMGKFLESAADAFERADDELAKGLGK
;
A
#
# COMPACT_ATOMS: atom_id res chain seq x y z
N MET A 1 12.76 -9.06 10.67
CA MET A 1 12.06 -7.76 10.61
C MET A 1 12.19 -7.09 9.25
N ARG A 2 13.41 -6.91 8.72
CA ARG A 2 13.63 -6.33 7.37
C ARG A 2 12.85 -7.03 6.25
N ASP A 3 12.83 -8.36 6.22
CA ASP A 3 12.08 -9.09 5.19
C ASP A 3 10.56 -8.88 5.29
N ALA A 4 10.04 -8.78 6.52
CA ALA A 4 8.63 -8.49 6.73
C ALA A 4 8.29 -7.05 6.31
N ALA A 5 9.16 -6.07 6.61
CA ALA A 5 9.03 -4.70 6.14
C ALA A 5 8.95 -4.64 4.61
N LYS A 6 9.89 -5.30 3.91
CA LYS A 6 9.90 -5.39 2.44
C LYS A 6 8.64 -6.04 1.90
N LYS A 7 8.16 -7.13 2.51
CA LYS A 7 6.93 -7.81 2.09
C LYS A 7 5.71 -6.88 2.21
N LEU A 8 5.61 -6.08 3.26
CA LEU A 8 4.53 -5.11 3.44
C LEU A 8 4.58 -3.99 2.39
N GLN A 9 5.76 -3.43 2.14
CA GLN A 9 5.96 -2.40 1.12
C GLN A 9 5.65 -2.91 -0.29
N ASN A 10 6.13 -4.12 -0.63
CA ASN A 10 5.83 -4.74 -1.92
C ASN A 10 4.32 -5.03 -2.06
N GLY A 11 3.70 -5.58 -1.01
CA GLY A 11 2.27 -5.85 -1.00
C GLY A 11 1.43 -4.59 -1.19
N GLN A 12 1.80 -3.48 -0.57
CA GLN A 12 1.17 -2.17 -0.83
C GLN A 12 1.27 -1.79 -2.31
N GLN A 13 2.47 -1.81 -2.88
CA GLN A 13 2.69 -1.41 -4.27
C GLN A 13 1.88 -2.28 -5.24
N GLU A 14 1.82 -3.59 -4.99
CA GLU A 14 1.01 -4.52 -5.77
C GLU A 14 -0.48 -4.16 -5.71
N ILE A 15 -1.02 -3.85 -4.52
CA ILE A 15 -2.43 -3.49 -4.38
C ILE A 15 -2.71 -2.12 -5.03
N GLU A 16 -1.85 -1.13 -4.85
CA GLU A 16 -1.97 0.19 -5.48
C GLU A 16 -1.98 0.07 -7.01
N GLN A 17 -1.12 -0.77 -7.57
CA GLN A 17 -1.10 -1.05 -9.01
C GLN A 17 -2.41 -1.70 -9.47
N LYS A 18 -2.93 -2.67 -8.72
CA LYS A 18 -4.22 -3.30 -9.04
C LYS A 18 -5.39 -2.32 -8.97
N LEU A 19 -5.42 -1.44 -7.97
CA LEU A 19 -6.42 -0.39 -7.87
C LEU A 19 -6.36 0.56 -9.08
N ALA A 20 -5.15 0.95 -9.50
CA ALA A 20 -4.96 1.80 -10.68
C ALA A 20 -5.44 1.10 -11.97
N ASP A 21 -5.17 -0.19 -12.14
CA ASP A 21 -5.60 -0.96 -13.30
C ASP A 21 -7.13 -1.11 -13.34
N LEU A 22 -7.76 -1.40 -12.19
CA LEU A 22 -9.21 -1.50 -12.10
C LEU A 22 -9.90 -0.14 -12.33
N LYS A 23 -9.32 0.98 -11.86
CA LYS A 23 -9.82 2.32 -12.17
C LYS A 23 -9.82 2.59 -13.68
N LYS A 24 -8.75 2.23 -14.39
CA LYS A 24 -8.70 2.36 -15.86
C LYS A 24 -9.82 1.56 -16.54
N LEU A 25 -10.05 0.32 -16.10
CA LEU A 25 -11.14 -0.51 -16.61
C LEU A 25 -12.51 0.15 -16.40
N VAL A 26 -12.78 0.65 -15.19
CA VAL A 26 -14.03 1.35 -14.87
C VAL A 26 -14.20 2.59 -15.76
N THR A 27 -13.18 3.42 -15.89
CA THR A 27 -13.19 4.59 -16.79
C THR A 27 -13.46 4.17 -18.24
N SER A 28 -12.85 3.09 -18.72
CA SER A 28 -13.11 2.57 -20.08
C SER A 28 -14.54 2.08 -20.27
N LEU A 29 -15.14 1.43 -19.27
CA LEU A 29 -16.54 0.97 -19.34
C LEU A 29 -17.52 2.15 -19.35
N VAL A 30 -17.29 3.15 -18.50
CA VAL A 30 -18.11 4.37 -18.43
C VAL A 30 -18.00 5.17 -19.73
N ASN A 31 -16.79 5.35 -20.27
CA ASN A 31 -16.56 6.07 -21.52
C ASN A 31 -16.99 5.29 -22.77
N GLY A 32 -16.90 3.96 -22.74
CA GLY A 32 -17.25 3.07 -23.85
C GLY A 32 -18.75 2.84 -24.03
N GLY A 33 -19.59 3.50 -23.24
CA GLY A 33 -21.04 3.45 -23.39
C GLY A 33 -21.73 2.27 -22.72
N TYR A 34 -21.09 1.59 -21.75
CA TYR A 34 -21.73 0.52 -20.97
C TYR A 34 -22.99 1.03 -20.21
N VAL A 35 -23.08 2.33 -19.97
CA VAL A 35 -24.28 2.97 -19.41
C VAL A 35 -24.39 4.39 -19.98
N THR A 36 -25.50 4.67 -20.64
CA THR A 36 -25.83 5.95 -21.28
C THR A 36 -26.57 6.92 -20.33
N ASP A 37 -26.69 6.58 -19.04
CA ASP A 37 -27.62 7.22 -18.09
C ASP A 37 -26.94 7.68 -16.77
N ARG A 38 -27.73 8.32 -15.89
CA ARG A 38 -27.34 8.76 -14.53
C ARG A 38 -26.64 7.66 -13.70
N SER A 39 -26.90 6.38 -14.01
CA SER A 39 -26.30 5.22 -13.36
C SER A 39 -24.79 5.07 -13.61
N SER A 40 -24.25 5.40 -14.79
CA SER A 40 -22.78 5.35 -15.03
C SER A 40 -22.06 6.38 -14.18
N LYS A 41 -22.61 7.59 -14.07
CA LYS A 41 -22.02 8.66 -13.26
C LYS A 41 -22.00 8.29 -11.78
N GLN A 42 -23.09 7.70 -11.28
CA GLN A 42 -23.15 7.24 -9.90
C GLN A 42 -22.18 6.09 -9.66
N PHE A 43 -22.05 5.16 -10.61
CA PHE A 43 -21.10 4.06 -10.51
C PHE A 43 -19.64 4.55 -10.50
N ASP A 44 -19.29 5.48 -11.40
CA ASP A 44 -17.97 6.12 -11.46
C ASP A 44 -17.63 6.82 -10.14
N GLN A 45 -18.56 7.62 -9.61
CA GLN A 45 -18.39 8.28 -8.31
C GLN A 45 -18.22 7.27 -7.17
N SER A 46 -19.07 6.25 -7.09
CA SER A 46 -18.96 5.21 -6.06
C SER A 46 -17.66 4.42 -6.16
N TYR A 47 -17.16 4.20 -7.37
CA TYR A 47 -15.87 3.56 -7.58
C TYR A 47 -14.70 4.45 -7.15
N ASP A 48 -14.79 5.76 -7.40
CA ASP A 48 -13.79 6.73 -6.95
C ASP A 48 -13.72 6.81 -5.42
N GLU A 49 -14.86 6.87 -4.74
CA GLU A 49 -14.95 6.81 -3.27
C GLU A 49 -14.34 5.52 -2.72
N PHE A 50 -14.66 4.37 -3.34
CA PHE A 50 -14.05 3.07 -2.98
C PHE A 50 -12.53 3.10 -3.14
N ASN A 51 -12.04 3.56 -4.29
CA ASN A 51 -10.61 3.57 -4.62
C ASN A 51 -9.84 4.49 -3.67
N GLU A 52 -10.39 5.64 -3.29
CA GLU A 52 -9.80 6.51 -2.26
C GLU A 52 -9.75 5.85 -0.88
N GLY A 53 -10.85 5.23 -0.44
CA GLY A 53 -10.91 4.52 0.84
C GLY A 53 -9.94 3.34 0.91
N ALA A 54 -9.83 2.59 -0.20
CA ALA A 54 -8.87 1.50 -0.33
C ALA A 54 -7.44 2.01 -0.22
N LYS A 55 -7.06 3.06 -0.97
CA LYS A 55 -5.73 3.67 -0.90
C LYS A 55 -5.36 4.11 0.53
N LYS A 56 -6.25 4.83 1.21
CA LYS A 56 -6.04 5.25 2.60
C LYS A 56 -5.81 4.08 3.55
N THR A 57 -6.49 2.97 3.32
CA THR A 57 -6.33 1.75 4.12
C THR A 57 -4.97 1.10 3.87
N ILE A 58 -4.55 1.03 2.61
CA ILE A 58 -3.32 0.37 2.18
C ILE A 58 -2.08 1.21 2.55
N GLU A 59 -2.19 2.54 2.59
CA GLU A 59 -1.13 3.43 3.11
C GLU A 59 -0.69 3.02 4.53
N GLY A 60 -1.57 2.40 5.31
CA GLY A 60 -1.21 1.82 6.62
C GLY A 60 -0.12 0.75 6.55
N LEU A 61 -0.04 0.00 5.44
CA LEU A 61 1.00 -1.02 5.23
C LEU A 61 2.39 -0.39 5.06
N ASP A 62 2.50 0.79 4.44
CA ASP A 62 3.76 1.54 4.35
C ASP A 62 4.27 1.89 5.75
N GLY A 63 3.38 2.42 6.59
CA GLY A 63 3.70 2.81 7.97
C GLY A 63 4.17 1.62 8.80
N MET A 64 3.49 0.47 8.66
CA MET A 64 3.92 -0.78 9.31
C MET A 64 5.27 -1.27 8.78
N GLY A 65 5.52 -1.18 7.48
CA GLY A 65 6.79 -1.53 6.86
C GLY A 65 7.94 -0.68 7.42
N LYS A 66 7.78 0.65 7.41
CA LYS A 66 8.75 1.62 7.96
C LYS A 66 9.01 1.40 9.45
N PHE A 67 7.98 1.07 10.22
CA PHE A 67 8.14 0.73 11.63
C PHE A 67 9.01 -0.52 11.82
N LEU A 68 8.74 -1.59 11.08
CA LEU A 68 9.53 -2.83 11.15
C LEU A 68 10.98 -2.64 10.70
N GLU A 69 11.22 -1.77 9.72
CA GLU A 69 12.57 -1.41 9.28
C GLU A 69 13.33 -0.62 10.36
N SER A 70 12.68 0.39 10.95
CA SER A 70 13.25 1.17 12.06
C SER A 70 13.56 0.31 13.28
N ALA A 71 12.67 -0.64 13.61
CA ALA A 71 12.90 -1.60 14.67
C ALA A 71 14.10 -2.51 14.38
N ALA A 72 14.25 -2.98 13.14
CA ALA A 72 15.40 -3.78 12.75
C ALA A 72 16.73 -3.01 12.89
N ASP A 73 16.76 -1.74 12.47
CA ASP A 73 17.93 -0.87 12.62
C ASP A 73 18.31 -0.69 14.10
N ALA A 74 17.32 -0.50 14.98
CA ALA A 74 17.56 -0.32 16.40
C ALA A 74 18.15 -1.58 17.05
N PHE A 75 17.64 -2.76 16.70
CA PHE A 75 18.17 -4.03 17.21
C PHE A 75 19.60 -4.29 16.73
N GLU A 76 19.89 -4.06 15.45
CA GLU A 76 21.25 -4.27 14.90
C GLU A 76 22.27 -3.36 15.59
N ARG A 77 21.94 -2.09 15.82
CA ARG A 77 22.79 -1.17 16.59
C ARG A 77 22.97 -1.61 18.03
N ALA A 78 21.93 -2.09 18.68
CA ALA A 78 22.02 -2.58 20.06
C ALA A 78 22.93 -3.81 20.15
N ASP A 79 22.81 -4.75 19.21
CA ASP A 79 23.66 -5.94 19.14
C ASP A 79 25.14 -5.57 18.89
N ASP A 80 25.41 -4.63 17.98
CA ASP A 80 26.77 -4.13 17.72
C ASP A 80 27.42 -3.52 18.97
N GLU A 81 26.67 -2.73 19.74
CA GLU A 81 27.17 -2.13 20.98
C GLU A 81 27.40 -3.19 22.07
N LEU A 82 26.51 -4.19 22.19
CA LEU A 82 26.70 -5.32 23.11
C LEU A 82 27.92 -6.15 22.75
N ALA A 83 28.15 -6.42 21.46
CA ALA A 83 29.32 -7.16 20.98
C ALA A 83 30.63 -6.43 21.30
N LYS A 84 30.68 -5.10 21.12
CA LYS A 84 31.84 -4.27 21.52
C LYS A 84 32.08 -4.30 23.03
N GLY A 85 31.02 -4.36 23.83
CA GLY A 85 31.09 -4.42 25.30
C GLY A 85 31.63 -5.75 25.83
N LEU A 86 31.32 -6.87 25.18
CA LEU A 86 31.79 -8.22 25.55
C LEU A 86 33.19 -8.55 25.00
N GLY A 87 33.67 -7.82 23.98
CA GLY A 87 35.00 -7.99 23.39
C GLY A 87 36.16 -7.34 24.16
N LYS A 88 35.97 -6.93 25.42
CA LYS A 88 36.98 -6.37 26.33
C LYS A 88 37.21 -7.30 27.52
#